data_AF-A0A2T2N687-F1
#
_entry.id   AF-A0A2T2N687-F1
#
_cell.length_a   1.000
_cell.length_b   1.000
_cell.length_c   1.000
_cell.angle_alpha   90.00
_cell.angle_beta   90.00
_cell.angle_gamma   90.00
#
_symmetry.space_group_name_H-M   'P 1'
#
loop_
_entity.id
_entity.type
_entity.pdbx_description
1 polymer ?
#
loop_
_entity_poly.entity_id
_entity_poly.type
_entity_poly.pdbx_seq_one_letter_code
_entity_poly.pdbx_strand_id
1 'polypeptide(L)'
;MDAAPNCAICNGPSYPECPCESERLQIAVKQAEHRAMEEKLAEIRDWVISHARQHILNAFDRLQTTRKQAHSAYLSSLPNYSIYMQYSGHPPIHPAYVAQLQTQIAEAHAELKRGIDADWRASVLRYPEVLDYFYGLIEVRLPSERAPSVVEPPFAAAGYADRGYVDNPRMGKDRKKKRRDREGSVPIDPSRMRDEPMHPLIGRAMRGPPPVPTPPIQPGGYGRPPPPGMYPQ
;
A
#
# COMPACT_ATOMS: atom_id res chain seq x y z
N MET A 1 29.70 27.44 -32.44
CA MET A 1 30.25 26.40 -31.55
C MET A 1 29.08 25.79 -30.84
N ASP A 2 28.80 24.53 -31.08
CA ASP A 2 27.75 23.82 -30.37
C ASP A 2 28.26 23.51 -28.95
N ALA A 3 27.67 24.20 -27.97
CA ALA A 3 27.98 24.05 -26.55
C ALA A 3 27.09 23.00 -25.86
N ALA A 4 26.48 22.11 -26.65
CA ALA A 4 25.65 21.03 -26.12
C ALA A 4 26.53 20.00 -25.39
N PRO A 5 26.15 19.56 -24.18
CA PRO A 5 26.93 18.57 -23.44
C PRO A 5 26.85 17.19 -24.09
N ASN A 6 27.95 16.43 -24.01
CA ASN A 6 27.91 14.99 -24.25
C ASN A 6 27.03 14.30 -23.21
N CYS A 7 26.41 13.19 -23.60
CA CYS A 7 25.59 12.34 -22.72
C CYS A 7 26.38 11.89 -21.48
N ALA A 8 25.88 12.20 -20.29
CA ALA A 8 26.51 11.94 -18.99
C ALA A 8 26.60 10.44 -18.61
N ILE A 9 26.22 9.54 -19.51
CA ILE A 9 26.15 8.08 -19.31
C ILE A 9 27.11 7.32 -20.22
N CYS A 10 27.26 7.75 -21.48
CA CYS A 10 28.11 7.10 -22.49
C CYS A 10 29.14 8.04 -23.13
N ASN A 11 29.13 9.34 -22.80
CA ASN A 11 29.95 10.39 -23.40
C ASN A 11 29.81 10.53 -24.94
N GLY A 12 28.71 10.03 -25.51
CA GLY A 12 28.32 10.31 -26.90
C GLY A 12 27.75 11.73 -27.09
N PRO A 13 27.53 12.16 -28.35
CA PRO A 13 26.94 13.46 -28.67
C PRO A 13 25.53 13.64 -28.08
N SER A 14 25.08 14.90 -28.06
CA SER A 14 23.78 15.30 -27.51
C SER A 14 22.59 14.76 -28.30
N TYR A 15 21.38 14.88 -27.73
CA TYR A 15 20.12 14.63 -28.43
C TYR A 15 20.09 15.33 -29.81
N PRO A 16 19.64 14.68 -30.90
CA PRO A 16 18.85 13.44 -30.96
C PRO A 16 19.64 12.12 -30.89
N GLU A 17 20.97 12.14 -30.81
CA GLU A 17 21.80 10.96 -31.13
C GLU A 17 21.97 9.94 -29.98
N CYS A 18 21.46 10.21 -28.78
CA CYS A 18 21.58 9.31 -27.63
C CYS A 18 20.30 9.22 -26.76
N PRO A 19 19.76 8.01 -26.49
CA PRO A 19 18.56 7.85 -25.65
C PRO A 19 18.85 7.70 -24.14
N CYS A 20 20.09 7.37 -23.76
CA CYS A 20 20.41 6.81 -22.43
C CYS A 20 19.99 7.67 -21.24
N GLU A 21 19.98 9.00 -21.38
CA GLU A 21 19.56 9.91 -20.30
C GLU A 21 18.05 9.86 -20.08
N SER A 22 17.25 9.78 -21.15
CA SER A 22 15.81 9.64 -21.04
C SER A 22 15.41 8.26 -20.49
N GLU A 23 16.14 7.20 -20.86
CA GLU A 23 15.99 5.86 -20.28
C GLU A 23 16.30 5.84 -18.78
N ARG A 24 17.43 6.43 -18.34
CA ARG A 24 17.75 6.54 -16.91
C ARG A 24 16.75 7.40 -16.15
N LEU A 25 16.24 8.47 -16.74
CA LEU A 25 15.20 9.29 -16.13
C LEU A 25 13.90 8.47 -15.94
N GLN A 26 13.45 7.72 -16.95
CA GLN A 26 12.28 6.83 -16.83
C GLN A 26 12.47 5.77 -15.75
N ILE A 27 13.66 5.20 -15.59
CA ILE A 27 13.98 4.25 -14.51
C ILE A 27 13.92 4.95 -13.15
N ALA A 28 14.50 6.15 -13.02
CA ALA A 28 14.50 6.93 -11.78
C ALA A 28 13.06 7.34 -11.36
N VAL A 29 12.22 7.72 -12.33
CA VAL A 29 10.79 8.02 -12.12
C VAL A 29 10.06 6.80 -11.58
N LYS A 30 10.13 5.63 -12.25
CA LYS A 30 9.47 4.39 -11.78
C LYS A 30 9.90 3.98 -10.37
N GLN A 31 11.17 4.15 -10.03
CA GLN A 31 11.68 3.92 -8.68
C GLN A 31 11.16 4.94 -7.65
N ALA A 32 10.98 6.20 -8.04
CA ALA A 32 10.41 7.24 -7.17
C ALA A 32 8.91 7.04 -6.96
N GLU A 33 8.16 6.71 -8.02
CA GLU A 33 6.73 6.36 -7.98
C GLU A 33 6.47 5.23 -6.99
N HIS A 34 7.16 4.09 -7.15
CA HIS A 34 7.02 2.94 -6.24
C HIS A 34 7.31 3.33 -4.78
N ARG A 35 8.37 4.11 -4.51
CA ARG A 35 8.70 4.56 -3.14
C ARG A 35 7.72 5.57 -2.55
N ALA A 36 7.02 6.35 -3.39
CA ALA A 36 6.18 7.46 -2.94
C ALA A 36 4.67 7.15 -2.98
N MET A 37 4.25 6.12 -3.71
CA MET A 37 2.85 5.82 -3.99
C MET A 37 2.39 4.40 -3.60
N GLU A 38 3.24 3.37 -3.56
CA GLU A 38 2.76 1.98 -3.36
C GLU A 38 1.99 1.80 -2.03
N GLU A 39 2.51 2.35 -0.93
CA GLU A 39 1.86 2.32 0.39
C GLU A 39 0.47 2.99 0.36
N LYS A 40 0.36 4.15 -0.32
CA LYS A 40 -0.90 4.89 -0.46
C LYS A 40 -1.88 4.16 -1.37
N LEU A 41 -1.39 3.55 -2.45
CA LEU A 41 -2.19 2.74 -3.36
C LEU A 41 -2.67 1.45 -2.68
N ALA A 42 -1.91 0.89 -1.73
CA ALA A 42 -2.35 -0.20 -0.89
C ALA A 42 -3.45 0.23 0.10
N GLU A 43 -3.28 1.35 0.82
CA GLU A 43 -4.30 1.91 1.71
C GLU A 43 -5.62 2.20 0.95
N ILE A 44 -5.52 2.85 -0.22
CA ILE A 44 -6.63 3.10 -1.15
C ILE A 44 -7.32 1.80 -1.56
N ARG A 45 -6.55 0.79 -1.98
CA ARG A 45 -7.05 -0.50 -2.45
C ARG A 45 -7.79 -1.25 -1.36
N ASP A 46 -7.24 -1.29 -0.15
CA ASP A 46 -7.85 -1.96 1.01
C ASP A 46 -9.12 -1.23 1.48
N TRP A 47 -9.11 0.11 1.47
CA TRP A 47 -10.29 0.93 1.74
C TRP A 47 -11.42 0.63 0.73
N VAL A 48 -11.11 0.65 -0.57
CA VAL A 48 -12.10 0.37 -1.63
C VAL A 48 -12.63 -1.06 -1.54
N ILE A 49 -11.77 -2.06 -1.34
CA ILE A 49 -12.18 -3.47 -1.19
C ILE A 49 -13.11 -3.64 0.01
N SER A 50 -12.80 -3.02 1.14
CA SER A 50 -13.63 -3.08 2.36
C SER A 50 -15.03 -2.50 2.12
N HIS A 51 -15.12 -1.29 1.56
CA HIS A 51 -16.40 -0.62 1.32
C HIS A 51 -17.22 -1.28 0.21
N ALA A 52 -16.59 -1.72 -0.89
CA ALA A 52 -17.25 -2.45 -1.96
C ALA A 52 -17.83 -3.78 -1.46
N ARG A 53 -17.05 -4.56 -0.69
CA ARG A 53 -17.52 -5.80 -0.06
C ARG A 53 -18.69 -5.54 0.88
N GLN A 54 -18.61 -4.52 1.75
CA GLN A 54 -19.67 -4.21 2.70
C GLN A 54 -20.96 -3.79 1.99
N HIS A 55 -20.87 -3.00 0.90
CA HIS A 55 -22.03 -2.62 0.08
C HIS A 55 -22.71 -3.83 -0.57
N ILE A 56 -21.94 -4.75 -1.16
CA ILE A 56 -22.46 -5.97 -1.78
C ILE A 56 -23.12 -6.89 -0.74
N LEU A 57 -22.50 -7.09 0.43
CA LEU A 57 -23.11 -7.87 1.53
C LEU A 57 -24.40 -7.23 2.05
N ASN A 58 -24.38 -5.92 2.33
CA ASN A 58 -25.56 -5.18 2.79
C ASN A 58 -26.74 -5.21 1.80
N ALA A 59 -26.46 -5.32 0.49
CA ALA A 59 -27.48 -5.50 -0.54
C ALA A 59 -28.00 -6.94 -0.58
N PHE A 60 -27.10 -7.92 -0.56
CA PHE A 60 -27.44 -9.35 -0.59
C PHE A 60 -28.26 -9.78 0.64
N ASP A 61 -27.92 -9.29 1.85
CA ASP A 61 -28.67 -9.65 3.07
C ASP A 61 -30.13 -9.19 3.03
N ARG A 62 -30.44 -8.10 2.33
CA ARG A 62 -31.82 -7.67 2.09
C ARG A 62 -32.56 -8.66 1.20
N LEU A 63 -31.96 -9.03 0.06
CA LEU A 63 -32.53 -10.03 -0.88
C LEU A 63 -32.74 -11.39 -0.19
N GLN A 64 -31.73 -11.86 0.53
CA GLN A 64 -31.77 -13.09 1.32
C GLN A 64 -32.88 -13.04 2.39
N THR A 65 -33.05 -11.90 3.08
CA THR A 65 -34.11 -11.71 4.08
C THR A 65 -35.49 -11.76 3.43
N THR A 66 -35.70 -11.05 2.32
CA THR A 66 -36.96 -11.07 1.56
C THR A 66 -37.30 -12.48 1.07
N ARG A 67 -36.34 -13.24 0.54
CA ARG A 67 -36.57 -14.64 0.13
C ARG A 67 -36.90 -15.56 1.32
N LYS A 68 -36.21 -15.43 2.45
CA LYS A 68 -36.50 -16.21 3.66
C LYS A 68 -37.91 -15.91 4.19
N GLN A 69 -38.32 -14.64 4.20
CA GLN A 69 -39.69 -14.22 4.56
C GLN A 69 -40.73 -14.82 3.59
N ALA A 70 -40.55 -14.65 2.28
CA ALA A 70 -41.46 -15.20 1.27
C ALA A 70 -41.57 -16.73 1.34
N HIS A 71 -40.47 -17.43 1.56
CA HIS A 71 -40.46 -18.88 1.77
C HIS A 71 -41.21 -19.30 3.05
N SER A 72 -41.02 -18.59 4.16
CA SER A 72 -41.76 -18.87 5.40
C SER A 72 -43.27 -18.64 5.24
N ALA A 73 -43.67 -17.59 4.50
CA ALA A 73 -45.06 -17.33 4.17
C ALA A 73 -45.65 -18.43 3.28
N TYR A 74 -44.92 -18.84 2.23
CA TYR A 74 -45.32 -19.96 1.37
C TYR A 74 -45.53 -21.25 2.17
N LEU A 75 -44.56 -21.66 3.00
CA LEU A 75 -44.70 -22.85 3.84
C LEU A 75 -45.91 -22.74 4.78
N SER A 76 -46.13 -21.58 5.41
CA SER A 76 -47.30 -21.36 6.27
C SER A 76 -48.66 -21.47 5.55
N SER A 77 -48.67 -21.31 4.21
CA SER A 77 -49.85 -21.45 3.37
C SER A 77 -50.11 -22.88 2.86
N LEU A 78 -49.15 -23.81 3.04
CA LEU A 78 -49.30 -25.18 2.56
C LEU A 78 -50.35 -25.97 3.36
N PRO A 79 -51.20 -26.77 2.68
CA PRO A 79 -52.20 -27.62 3.36
C PRO A 79 -51.56 -28.53 4.42
N ASN A 80 -52.16 -28.58 5.60
CA ASN A 80 -51.71 -29.36 6.76
C ASN A 80 -50.34 -28.97 7.37
N TYR A 81 -49.65 -27.93 6.87
CA TYR A 81 -48.32 -27.55 7.38
C TYR A 81 -48.30 -27.18 8.86
N SER A 82 -49.33 -26.49 9.35
CA SER A 82 -49.48 -26.18 10.79
C SER A 82 -49.52 -27.46 11.65
N ILE A 83 -50.27 -28.47 11.21
CA ILE A 83 -50.38 -29.78 11.88
C ILE A 83 -49.05 -30.54 11.78
N TYR A 84 -48.42 -30.54 10.61
CA TYR A 84 -47.11 -31.15 10.38
C TYR A 84 -46.04 -30.59 11.34
N MET A 85 -46.01 -29.27 11.52
CA MET A 85 -45.10 -28.60 12.48
C MET A 85 -45.48 -28.88 13.94
N GLN A 86 -46.78 -28.87 14.28
CA GLN A 86 -47.27 -29.17 15.64
C GLN A 86 -46.87 -30.58 16.13
N TYR A 87 -46.82 -31.55 15.22
CA TYR A 87 -46.46 -32.94 15.49
C TYR A 87 -45.02 -33.29 15.08
N SER A 88 -44.12 -32.30 15.01
CA SER A 88 -42.68 -32.50 14.73
C SER A 88 -42.41 -33.37 13.50
N GLY A 89 -43.13 -33.13 12.41
CA GLY A 89 -43.04 -33.86 11.14
C GLY A 89 -43.80 -35.19 11.08
N HIS A 90 -44.47 -35.60 12.16
CA HIS A 90 -45.18 -36.87 12.29
C HIS A 90 -46.69 -36.70 12.59
N PRO A 91 -47.45 -35.93 11.77
CA PRO A 91 -48.86 -35.64 12.03
C PRO A 91 -49.75 -36.88 11.90
N PRO A 92 -50.80 -37.03 12.73
CA PRO A 92 -51.75 -38.14 12.69
C PRO A 92 -52.77 -37.99 11.55
N ILE A 93 -52.30 -37.86 10.32
CA ILE A 93 -53.08 -37.72 9.08
C ILE A 93 -52.70 -38.82 8.09
N HIS A 94 -53.53 -39.03 7.05
CA HIS A 94 -53.31 -40.11 6.09
C HIS A 94 -51.94 -40.00 5.37
N PRO A 95 -51.10 -41.06 5.31
CA PRO A 95 -49.71 -40.98 4.86
C PRO A 95 -49.49 -40.34 3.48
N ALA A 96 -50.43 -40.48 2.55
CA ALA A 96 -50.34 -39.84 1.23
C ALA A 96 -50.27 -38.30 1.31
N TYR A 97 -50.99 -37.67 2.25
CA TYR A 97 -50.91 -36.22 2.45
C TYR A 97 -49.60 -35.80 3.11
N VAL A 98 -49.05 -36.65 4.00
CA VAL A 98 -47.73 -36.41 4.61
C VAL A 98 -46.64 -36.44 3.54
N ALA A 99 -46.65 -37.45 2.66
CA ALA A 99 -45.70 -37.58 1.56
C ALA A 99 -45.80 -36.42 0.56
N GLN A 100 -47.02 -36.02 0.17
CA GLN A 100 -47.23 -34.87 -0.72
C GLN A 100 -46.69 -33.56 -0.10
N LEU A 101 -46.98 -33.31 1.18
CA LEU A 101 -46.49 -32.15 1.90
C LEU A 101 -44.95 -32.16 2.05
N GLN A 102 -44.35 -33.32 2.32
CA GLN A 102 -42.89 -33.48 2.39
C GLN A 102 -42.22 -33.16 1.04
N THR A 103 -42.79 -33.60 -0.08
CA THR A 103 -42.32 -33.22 -1.43
C THR A 103 -42.40 -31.70 -1.63
N GLN A 104 -43.53 -31.07 -1.33
CA GLN A 104 -43.70 -29.61 -1.48
C GLN A 104 -42.72 -28.81 -0.60
N ILE A 105 -42.46 -29.26 0.63
CA ILE A 105 -41.46 -28.65 1.53
C ILE A 105 -40.05 -28.78 0.93
N ALA A 106 -39.68 -29.97 0.42
CA ALA A 106 -38.38 -30.22 -0.19
C ALA A 106 -38.16 -29.39 -1.47
N GLU A 107 -39.15 -29.31 -2.34
CA GLU A 107 -39.15 -28.47 -3.54
C GLU A 107 -39.01 -26.98 -3.19
N ALA A 108 -39.75 -26.50 -2.18
CA ALA A 108 -39.67 -25.12 -1.73
C ALA A 108 -38.31 -24.76 -1.10
N HIS A 109 -37.67 -25.69 -0.38
CA HIS A 109 -36.31 -25.51 0.13
C HIS A 109 -35.28 -25.48 -1.01
N ALA A 110 -35.44 -26.34 -2.02
CA ALA A 110 -34.58 -26.35 -3.21
C ALA A 110 -34.72 -25.07 -4.05
N GLU A 111 -35.94 -24.53 -4.20
CA GLU A 111 -36.18 -23.23 -4.85
C GLU A 111 -35.59 -22.08 -4.03
N LEU A 112 -35.77 -22.05 -2.70
CA LEU A 112 -35.12 -21.05 -1.85
C LEU A 112 -33.60 -21.04 -2.03
N LYS A 113 -32.97 -22.23 -2.05
CA LYS A 113 -31.52 -22.36 -2.26
C LYS A 113 -31.09 -21.84 -3.64
N ARG A 114 -31.78 -22.25 -4.72
CA ARG A 114 -31.51 -21.75 -6.09
C ARG A 114 -31.70 -20.24 -6.21
N GLY A 115 -32.72 -19.69 -5.57
CA GLY A 115 -32.97 -18.24 -5.52
C GLY A 115 -31.87 -17.47 -4.79
N ILE A 116 -31.42 -17.94 -3.63
CA ILE A 116 -30.30 -17.33 -2.88
C ILE A 116 -28.99 -17.42 -3.69
N ASP A 117 -28.71 -18.54 -4.35
CA ASP A 117 -27.53 -18.70 -5.21
C ASP A 117 -27.57 -17.80 -6.47
N ALA A 118 -28.77 -17.51 -6.98
CA ALA A 118 -28.98 -16.54 -8.06
C ALA A 118 -28.73 -15.11 -7.59
N ASP A 119 -29.30 -14.70 -6.46
CA ASP A 119 -29.12 -13.37 -5.87
C ASP A 119 -27.65 -13.10 -5.51
N TRP A 120 -26.95 -14.10 -4.96
CA TRP A 120 -25.52 -13.97 -4.65
C TRP A 120 -24.69 -13.73 -5.92
N ARG A 121 -24.92 -14.52 -6.97
CA ARG A 121 -24.24 -14.35 -8.27
C ARG A 121 -24.53 -12.97 -8.87
N ALA A 122 -25.79 -12.54 -8.86
CA ALA A 122 -26.19 -11.21 -9.33
C ALA A 122 -25.53 -10.08 -8.51
N SER A 123 -25.41 -10.26 -7.20
CA SER A 123 -24.74 -9.29 -6.31
C SER A 123 -23.24 -9.22 -6.60
N VAL A 124 -22.56 -10.36 -6.80
CA VAL A 124 -21.12 -10.42 -7.15
C VAL A 124 -20.84 -9.80 -8.53
N LEU A 125 -21.74 -9.94 -9.52
CA LEU A 125 -21.57 -9.33 -10.83
C LEU A 125 -21.57 -7.79 -10.81
N ARG A 126 -22.01 -7.16 -9.71
CA ARG A 126 -21.96 -5.70 -9.52
C ARG A 126 -20.63 -5.16 -8.99
N TYR A 127 -19.59 -6.00 -8.81
CA TYR A 127 -18.30 -5.48 -8.34
C TYR A 127 -17.70 -4.36 -9.21
N PRO A 128 -17.74 -4.38 -10.56
CA PRO A 128 -17.16 -3.30 -11.37
C PRO A 128 -17.79 -1.93 -11.06
N GLU A 129 -19.11 -1.78 -11.20
CA GLU A 129 -19.82 -0.51 -10.93
C GLU A 129 -19.64 -0.01 -9.49
N VAL A 130 -19.50 -0.92 -8.51
CA VAL A 130 -19.30 -0.57 -7.10
C VAL A 130 -17.85 -0.17 -6.83
N LEU A 131 -16.87 -0.83 -7.45
CA LEU A 131 -15.46 -0.45 -7.36
C LEU A 131 -15.21 0.89 -8.03
N ASP A 132 -15.74 1.12 -9.23
CA ASP A 132 -15.66 2.39 -9.96
C ASP A 132 -16.24 3.55 -9.14
N TYR A 133 -17.38 3.33 -8.48
CA TYR A 133 -17.96 4.30 -7.55
C TYR A 133 -17.02 4.61 -6.38
N PHE A 134 -16.49 3.60 -5.69
CA PHE A 134 -15.63 3.82 -4.52
C PHE A 134 -14.24 4.41 -4.88
N TYR A 135 -13.66 4.06 -6.03
CA TYR A 135 -12.48 4.76 -6.55
C TYR A 135 -12.80 6.21 -6.95
N GLY A 136 -14.00 6.47 -7.49
CA GLY A 136 -14.48 7.81 -7.83
C GLY A 136 -14.68 8.76 -6.64
N LEU A 137 -14.68 8.25 -5.39
CA LEU A 137 -14.70 9.07 -4.17
C LEU A 137 -13.30 9.55 -3.71
N ILE A 138 -12.22 9.12 -4.37
CA ILE A 138 -10.85 9.34 -3.90
C ILE A 138 -10.22 10.56 -4.58
N GLU A 139 -10.09 11.65 -3.81
CA GLU A 139 -9.41 12.86 -4.28
C GLU A 139 -7.88 12.79 -4.11
N VAL A 140 -7.15 12.67 -5.21
CA VAL A 140 -5.69 12.90 -5.23
C VAL A 140 -5.41 14.38 -5.54
N ARG A 141 -4.84 15.11 -4.58
CA ARG A 141 -4.52 16.53 -4.72
C ARG A 141 -3.02 16.76 -4.93
N LEU A 142 -2.66 17.42 -6.02
CA LEU A 142 -1.28 17.86 -6.31
C LEU A 142 -1.02 19.26 -5.73
N PRO A 143 0.24 19.59 -5.33
CA PRO A 143 0.59 20.94 -4.95
C PRO A 143 0.54 21.88 -6.17
N SER A 144 0.24 23.16 -5.93
CA SER A 144 0.36 24.18 -6.98
C SER A 144 1.84 24.40 -7.35
N GLU A 145 2.10 24.66 -8.63
CA GLU A 145 3.43 25.06 -9.14
C GLU A 145 4.05 26.25 -8.38
N ARG A 146 3.21 27.12 -7.81
CA ARG A 146 3.61 28.31 -7.04
C ARG A 146 3.76 28.05 -5.53
N ALA A 147 3.59 26.82 -5.07
CA ALA A 147 3.79 26.47 -3.67
C ALA A 147 5.29 26.57 -3.31
N PRO A 148 5.68 27.19 -2.18
CA PRO A 148 7.10 27.33 -1.81
C PRO A 148 7.87 25.99 -1.75
N SER A 149 7.22 24.89 -1.39
CA SER A 149 7.80 23.54 -1.38
C SER A 149 8.08 22.95 -2.78
N VAL A 150 7.52 23.53 -3.84
CA VAL A 150 7.75 23.17 -5.25
C VAL A 150 8.79 24.10 -5.88
N VAL A 151 8.73 25.40 -5.56
CA VAL A 151 9.67 26.42 -6.08
C VAL A 151 11.05 26.32 -5.40
N GLU A 152 11.07 26.16 -4.07
CA GLU A 152 12.29 26.04 -3.26
C GLU A 152 12.29 24.71 -2.48
N PRO A 153 12.46 23.56 -3.17
CA PRO A 153 12.48 22.26 -2.50
C PRO A 153 13.70 22.15 -1.58
N PRO A 154 13.59 21.39 -0.45
CA PRO A 154 14.62 21.39 0.59
C PRO A 154 15.99 20.89 0.12
N PHE A 155 16.07 20.11 -0.96
CA PHE A 155 17.35 19.70 -1.56
C PHE A 155 18.07 20.83 -2.31
N ALA A 156 17.35 21.79 -2.89
CA ALA A 156 17.95 23.00 -3.47
C ALA A 156 18.60 23.84 -2.36
N ALA A 157 17.84 24.14 -1.30
CA ALA A 157 18.32 24.86 -0.12
C ALA A 157 19.48 24.15 0.61
N ALA A 158 19.51 22.81 0.61
CA ALA A 158 20.57 22.02 1.24
C ALA A 158 21.91 21.97 0.48
N GLY A 159 22.04 22.66 -0.66
CA GLY A 159 23.30 22.78 -1.40
C GLY A 159 23.27 22.37 -2.86
N TYR A 160 22.09 22.04 -3.42
CA TYR A 160 21.89 22.10 -4.88
C TYR A 160 21.70 23.56 -5.39
N ALA A 161 21.84 24.54 -4.49
CA ALA A 161 22.32 25.90 -4.80
C ALA A 161 23.75 25.86 -5.37
N ASP A 162 23.80 25.36 -6.60
CA ASP A 162 24.77 25.60 -7.66
C ASP A 162 25.98 26.47 -7.30
N ARG A 163 27.08 25.81 -6.91
CA ARG A 163 28.39 26.44 -6.73
C ARG A 163 29.16 26.67 -8.05
N GLY A 164 28.50 26.51 -9.22
CA GLY A 164 29.06 26.76 -10.54
C GLY A 164 28.47 27.96 -11.29
N TYR A 165 27.21 28.34 -11.00
CA TYR A 165 26.41 29.27 -11.84
C TYR A 165 25.99 30.59 -11.15
N VAL A 166 26.38 30.82 -9.89
CA VAL A 166 26.41 32.19 -9.31
C VAL A 166 27.83 32.60 -8.97
N ASP A 167 28.29 33.68 -9.62
CA ASP A 167 29.68 34.09 -9.74
C ASP A 167 30.48 34.17 -8.43
N ASN A 168 31.72 33.68 -8.48
CA ASN A 168 32.74 34.01 -7.49
C ASN A 168 33.34 35.40 -7.80
N PRO A 169 33.03 36.41 -6.96
CA PRO A 169 34.12 37.25 -6.51
C PRO A 169 33.97 37.70 -5.04
N ARG A 170 34.81 37.16 -4.14
CA ARG A 170 35.80 37.96 -3.38
C ARG A 170 36.59 37.20 -2.31
N MET A 171 37.88 37.51 -2.28
CA MET A 171 38.84 37.27 -1.20
C MET A 171 38.34 37.72 0.19
N GLY A 172 38.57 36.84 1.18
CA GLY A 172 39.27 37.21 2.42
C GLY A 172 38.44 37.68 3.63
N LYS A 173 38.56 36.92 4.73
CA LYS A 173 39.34 37.35 5.91
C LYS A 173 39.45 36.28 7.00
N ASP A 174 40.66 36.08 7.51
CA ASP A 174 40.96 35.25 8.67
C ASP A 174 40.21 35.67 9.94
N ARG A 175 39.87 34.69 10.80
CA ARG A 175 39.54 34.95 12.21
C ARG A 175 40.38 34.10 13.15
N LYS A 176 41.39 34.78 13.71
CA LYS A 176 42.44 34.27 14.61
C LYS A 176 41.87 33.82 15.96
N LYS A 177 42.14 32.56 16.35
CA LYS A 177 41.66 31.94 17.60
C LYS A 177 42.58 32.34 18.78
N LYS A 178 42.02 32.77 19.91
CA LYS A 178 42.78 33.13 21.13
C LYS A 178 42.45 32.18 22.28
N ARG A 179 43.49 31.58 22.87
CA ARG A 179 43.45 30.64 24.01
C ARG A 179 43.49 31.42 25.34
N ARG A 180 42.92 30.86 26.41
CA ARG A 180 43.07 31.37 27.78
C ARG A 180 43.02 30.22 28.78
N ASP A 181 44.07 30.09 29.57
CA ASP A 181 44.26 29.07 30.61
C ASP A 181 43.99 29.66 32.01
N ARG A 182 43.56 28.84 32.99
CA ARG A 182 43.82 29.00 34.44
C ARG A 182 43.48 27.74 35.24
N GLU A 183 44.27 27.44 36.28
CA GLU A 183 44.18 26.24 37.16
C GLU A 183 43.61 26.56 38.56
N GLY A 184 43.32 25.54 39.41
CA GLY A 184 42.71 25.76 40.75
C GLY A 184 42.49 24.57 41.73
N SER A 185 43.54 23.77 41.99
CA SER A 185 43.88 22.92 43.17
C SER A 185 43.16 23.11 44.55
N VAL A 186 42.89 22.11 45.42
CA VAL A 186 42.79 20.62 45.29
C VAL A 186 41.68 19.91 46.17
N PRO A 187 41.72 19.83 47.54
CA PRO A 187 41.27 18.59 48.24
C PRO A 187 40.42 18.69 49.56
N ILE A 188 39.74 17.59 49.97
CA ILE A 188 39.59 17.04 51.37
C ILE A 188 38.80 15.69 51.39
N ASP A 189 38.94 14.89 52.46
CA ASP A 189 38.54 13.47 52.63
C ASP A 189 38.18 13.18 54.13
N PRO A 190 37.87 11.96 54.63
CA PRO A 190 36.86 10.92 54.27
C PRO A 190 35.72 10.75 55.33
N SER A 191 34.81 9.78 55.06
CA SER A 191 34.06 8.93 56.03
C SER A 191 32.63 9.31 56.50
N ARG A 192 31.62 8.58 55.97
CA ARG A 192 30.62 7.80 56.75
C ARG A 192 29.80 6.87 55.83
N MET A 193 29.37 5.71 56.34
CA MET A 193 28.59 4.69 55.61
C MET A 193 27.07 4.88 55.77
N ARG A 194 26.26 4.58 54.73
CA ARG A 194 25.37 3.38 54.68
C ARG A 194 24.51 3.26 53.40
N ASP A 195 24.16 2.00 53.10
CA ASP A 195 22.96 1.49 52.42
C ASP A 195 22.53 2.02 51.01
N GLU A 196 22.82 1.20 49.97
CA GLU A 196 22.08 0.84 48.73
C GLU A 196 21.26 1.84 47.86
N PRO A 197 20.98 1.53 46.57
CA PRO A 197 21.60 0.57 45.62
C PRO A 197 22.08 1.22 44.30
N MET A 198 22.76 0.45 43.43
CA MET A 198 23.28 0.96 42.14
C MET A 198 22.25 1.11 41.02
N HIS A 199 22.36 2.19 40.24
CA HIS A 199 22.04 2.28 38.79
C HIS A 199 22.78 3.47 38.15
N PRO A 200 23.95 3.30 37.51
CA PRO A 200 24.70 4.40 36.90
C PRO A 200 24.19 4.77 35.50
N LEU A 201 23.89 6.06 35.29
CA LEU A 201 23.61 6.65 33.98
C LEU A 201 24.90 6.72 33.13
N ILE A 202 25.01 5.87 32.09
CA ILE A 202 26.16 5.87 31.18
C ILE A 202 25.90 6.76 29.95
N GLY A 203 26.84 7.66 29.69
CA GLY A 203 26.67 8.81 28.82
C GLY A 203 26.24 8.55 27.37
N ARG A 204 25.42 9.48 26.85
CA ARG A 204 25.20 9.66 25.41
C ARG A 204 26.48 10.15 24.74
N ALA A 205 27.32 9.21 24.31
CA ALA A 205 28.38 9.50 23.35
C ALA A 205 27.76 9.92 22.00
N MET A 206 28.31 10.99 21.40
CA MET A 206 27.97 11.39 20.03
C MET A 206 28.41 10.29 19.05
N ARG A 207 27.48 9.49 18.53
CA ARG A 207 27.73 8.63 17.37
C ARG A 207 27.34 9.38 16.10
N GLY A 208 28.27 9.46 15.15
CA GLY A 208 27.95 9.87 13.77
C GLY A 208 27.11 8.82 13.04
N PRO A 209 26.60 9.14 11.84
CA PRO A 209 25.84 8.20 11.02
C PRO A 209 26.69 6.96 10.65
N PRO A 210 26.08 5.78 10.49
CA PRO A 210 26.79 4.56 10.13
C PRO A 210 27.33 4.62 8.68
N PRO A 211 28.46 3.96 8.38
CA PRO A 211 28.94 3.83 7.01
C PRO A 211 28.00 2.95 6.18
N VAL A 212 27.76 3.34 4.93
CA VAL A 212 26.93 2.60 3.97
C VAL A 212 27.73 1.41 3.40
N PRO A 213 27.16 0.20 3.26
CA PRO A 213 27.87 -0.93 2.64
C PRO A 213 28.12 -0.71 1.15
N THR A 214 29.40 -0.72 0.74
CA THR A 214 29.78 -0.74 -0.67
C THR A 214 29.54 -2.13 -1.26
N PRO A 215 28.86 -2.28 -2.42
CA PRO A 215 28.69 -3.59 -3.05
C PRO A 215 30.03 -4.13 -3.58
N PRO A 216 30.25 -5.46 -3.54
CA PRO A 216 31.52 -6.07 -3.96
C PRO A 216 31.67 -6.05 -5.49
N ILE A 217 32.86 -5.66 -5.96
CA ILE A 217 33.26 -5.75 -7.37
C ILE A 217 33.59 -7.22 -7.68
N GLN A 218 32.75 -7.89 -8.48
CA GLN A 218 33.09 -9.22 -9.01
C GLN A 218 33.94 -9.12 -10.30
N PRO A 219 35.06 -9.85 -10.40
CA PRO A 219 35.87 -9.87 -11.62
C PRO A 219 35.44 -10.96 -12.61
N GLY A 220 35.01 -10.55 -13.80
CA GLY A 220 34.92 -11.39 -15.01
C GLY A 220 33.55 -12.03 -15.30
N GLY A 221 33.32 -12.39 -16.58
CA GLY A 221 32.14 -13.15 -17.01
C GLY A 221 31.34 -12.60 -18.20
N TYR A 222 31.96 -12.25 -19.33
CA TYR A 222 31.22 -11.90 -20.55
C TYR A 222 30.57 -13.14 -21.20
N GLY A 223 29.32 -13.43 -20.83
CA GLY A 223 28.49 -14.44 -21.51
C GLY A 223 27.77 -13.86 -22.72
N ARG A 224 28.29 -14.09 -23.94
CA ARG A 224 27.67 -13.67 -25.20
C ARG A 224 26.57 -14.67 -25.63
N PRO A 225 25.30 -14.26 -25.82
CA PRO A 225 24.29 -15.14 -26.38
C PRO A 225 24.54 -15.43 -27.88
N PRO A 226 24.24 -16.64 -28.38
CA PRO A 226 24.33 -16.96 -29.81
C PRO A 226 23.19 -16.32 -30.63
N PRO A 227 23.36 -16.14 -31.95
CA PRO A 227 22.34 -15.53 -32.81
C PRO A 227 21.15 -16.48 -33.07
N PRO A 228 19.95 -15.94 -33.34
CA PRO A 228 18.76 -16.74 -33.65
C PRO A 228 18.78 -17.24 -35.10
N GLY A 229 18.44 -18.52 -35.32
CA GLY A 229 18.17 -19.03 -36.68
C GLY A 229 18.54 -20.48 -36.96
N MET A 230 17.88 -21.45 -36.32
CA MET A 230 17.72 -22.83 -36.83
C MET A 230 16.39 -23.43 -36.34
N TYR A 231 15.53 -23.84 -37.27
CA TYR A 231 14.42 -24.77 -37.04
C TYR A 231 14.74 -26.11 -37.71
N PRO A 232 14.61 -27.26 -37.03
CA PRO A 232 14.34 -28.54 -37.67
C PRO A 232 12.85 -28.67 -38.05
N GLN A 233 12.54 -29.59 -38.96
CA GLN A 233 11.18 -30.11 -39.19
C GLN A 233 10.89 -31.30 -38.26
#